data_AF-A0A370IIJ9-F1
#
_entry.id   AF-A0A370IIJ9-F1
#
_cell.length_a   1.000
_cell.length_b   1.000
_cell.length_c   1.000
_cell.angle_alpha   90.00
_cell.angle_beta   90.00
_cell.angle_gamma   90.00
#
_symmetry.space_group_name_H-M   'P 1'
#
loop_
_entity.id
_entity.type
_entity.pdbx_description
1 polymer ?
#
loop_
_entity_poly.entity_id
_entity_poly.type
_entity_poly.pdbx_seq_one_letter_code
_entity_poly.pdbx_strand_id
1 'polypeptide(L)'
;RDMKDPKSHRQPDTYRGTYWYTGSGDQGGVHTNSGVGNKADELMVDGGSLNGVTVSGIGIEKTAALYWTTQTMLTSNATYSSLGSALNSACRTNVQNGVAGTTAADCTQVANAVKAVKMPVLNVAS
;
A
#
# COMPACT_ATOMS: atom_id res chain seq x y z
N ARG A 1 -7.56 -13.59 -7.91
CA ARG A 1 -6.61 -12.66 -7.26
C ARG A 1 -6.23 -13.29 -5.95
N ASP A 2 -5.00 -13.10 -5.52
CA ASP A 2 -4.51 -13.47 -4.19
C ASP A 2 -3.73 -12.25 -3.69
N MET A 3 -4.08 -11.73 -2.52
CA MET A 3 -3.45 -10.52 -1.97
C MET A 3 -2.07 -10.85 -1.36
N LYS A 4 -1.90 -12.06 -0.84
CA LYS A 4 -0.66 -12.55 -0.24
C LYS A 4 0.35 -12.94 -1.31
N ASP A 5 -0.10 -13.58 -2.38
CA ASP A 5 0.73 -13.94 -3.53
C ASP A 5 0.08 -13.51 -4.87
N PRO A 6 0.15 -12.22 -5.24
CA PRO A 6 -0.39 -11.75 -6.53
C PRO A 6 0.18 -12.47 -7.75
N LYS A 7 1.43 -12.93 -7.68
CA LYS A 7 2.12 -13.60 -8.80
C LYS A 7 1.48 -14.94 -9.15
N SER A 8 0.87 -15.63 -8.19
CA SER A 8 0.09 -16.87 -8.43
C SER A 8 -1.02 -16.70 -9.48
N HIS A 9 -1.51 -15.46 -9.65
CA HIS A 9 -2.53 -15.10 -10.64
C HIS A 9 -2.02 -14.13 -11.71
N ARG A 10 -0.71 -14.10 -11.97
CA ARG A 10 -0.06 -13.21 -12.95
C ARG A 10 -0.35 -11.73 -12.70
N GLN A 11 -0.35 -11.32 -11.43
CA GLN A 11 -0.46 -9.92 -11.02
C GLN A 11 0.87 -9.46 -10.37
N PRO A 12 1.26 -8.19 -10.54
CA PRO A 12 2.46 -7.66 -9.90
C PRO A 12 2.23 -7.51 -8.39
N ASP A 13 3.18 -7.96 -7.59
CA ASP A 13 3.29 -7.68 -6.16
C ASP A 13 4.17 -6.45 -5.86
N THR A 14 4.84 -5.94 -6.90
CA THR A 14 5.83 -4.87 -6.85
C THR A 14 5.52 -3.87 -7.95
N TYR A 15 5.55 -2.57 -7.64
CA TYR A 15 5.31 -1.50 -8.60
C TYR A 15 6.27 -1.59 -9.80
N ARG A 16 5.71 -1.64 -11.01
CA ARG A 16 6.45 -1.85 -12.27
C ARG A 16 7.33 -3.12 -12.28
N GLY A 17 7.03 -4.09 -11.43
CA GLY A 17 7.73 -5.38 -11.35
C GLY A 17 7.19 -6.42 -12.34
N THR A 18 7.52 -7.68 -12.10
CA THR A 18 7.03 -8.82 -12.88
C THR A 18 5.50 -8.79 -12.96
N TYR A 19 4.96 -9.06 -14.15
CA TYR A 19 3.53 -9.00 -14.49
C TYR A 19 2.88 -7.61 -14.44
N TRP A 20 3.67 -6.54 -14.30
CA TRP A 20 3.15 -5.19 -14.49
C TRP A 20 2.60 -5.00 -15.90
N TYR A 21 1.38 -4.49 -15.97
CA TYR A 21 0.66 -4.32 -17.22
C TYR A 21 0.77 -2.87 -17.72
N THR A 22 1.08 -2.70 -19.01
CA THR A 22 1.25 -1.39 -19.67
C THR A 22 0.36 -1.20 -20.91
N GLY A 23 -0.50 -2.18 -21.22
CA GLY A 23 -1.42 -2.10 -22.36
C GLY A 23 -2.67 -1.26 -22.07
N SER A 24 -3.59 -1.20 -23.03
CA SER A 24 -4.84 -0.43 -22.93
C SER A 24 -6.05 -1.25 -22.44
N GLY A 25 -6.02 -2.58 -22.60
CA GLY A 25 -7.05 -3.46 -22.07
C GLY A 25 -7.26 -3.31 -20.56
N ASP A 26 -8.44 -3.67 -20.06
CA ASP A 26 -8.76 -3.59 -18.63
C ASP A 26 -8.57 -2.17 -18.05
N GLN A 27 -8.95 -1.15 -18.83
CA GLN A 27 -8.79 0.28 -18.49
C GLN A 27 -7.35 0.65 -18.06
N GLY A 28 -6.35 0.08 -18.73
CA GLY A 28 -4.95 0.23 -18.34
C GLY A 28 -4.48 -0.79 -17.29
N GLY A 29 -5.17 -1.94 -17.20
CA GLY A 29 -4.82 -3.05 -16.31
C GLY A 29 -5.23 -2.83 -14.85
N VAL A 30 -6.36 -2.19 -14.57
CA VAL A 30 -6.78 -1.89 -13.18
C VAL A 30 -6.93 -3.15 -12.33
N HIS A 31 -7.43 -4.25 -12.89
CA HIS A 31 -7.56 -5.52 -12.18
C HIS A 31 -6.24 -6.28 -12.10
N THR A 32 -5.29 -6.01 -13.00
CA THR A 32 -3.95 -6.60 -12.96
C THR A 32 -3.05 -5.85 -11.98
N ASN A 33 -2.83 -4.56 -12.22
CA ASN A 33 -1.91 -3.72 -11.47
C ASN A 33 -2.36 -3.47 -10.01
N SER A 34 -3.62 -3.75 -9.66
CA SER A 34 -4.10 -3.73 -8.25
C SER A 34 -3.36 -4.70 -7.34
N GLY A 35 -2.66 -5.71 -7.88
CA GLY A 35 -1.82 -6.62 -7.10
C GLY A 35 -0.81 -5.91 -6.19
N VAL A 36 -0.29 -4.75 -6.59
CA VAL A 36 0.68 -3.97 -5.80
C VAL A 36 0.02 -3.37 -4.56
N GLY A 37 -1.17 -2.77 -4.73
CA GLY A 37 -1.97 -2.27 -3.60
C GLY A 37 -2.43 -3.39 -2.67
N ASN A 38 -2.84 -4.53 -3.24
CA ASN A 38 -3.24 -5.71 -2.49
C ASN A 38 -2.10 -6.27 -1.64
N LYS A 39 -0.89 -6.37 -2.19
CA LYS A 39 0.26 -6.88 -1.45
C LYS A 39 0.69 -5.93 -0.35
N ALA A 40 0.60 -4.62 -0.58
CA ALA A 40 0.89 -3.63 0.46
C ALA A 40 -0.09 -3.77 1.64
N ASP A 41 -1.38 -3.93 1.36
CA ASP A 41 -2.42 -4.18 2.38
C ASP A 41 -2.15 -5.47 3.16
N GLU A 42 -1.88 -6.59 2.46
CA GLU A 42 -1.57 -7.86 3.12
C GLU A 42 -0.32 -7.78 4.02
N LEU A 43 0.74 -7.10 3.57
CA LEU A 43 1.93 -6.89 4.40
C LEU A 43 1.64 -6.05 5.63
N MET A 44 0.72 -5.08 5.55
CA MET A 44 0.30 -4.29 6.71
C MET A 44 -0.54 -5.13 7.67
N VAL A 45 -1.42 -6.02 7.18
CA VAL A 45 -2.24 -6.89 8.04
C VAL A 45 -1.39 -7.97 8.70
N ASP A 46 -0.76 -8.82 7.89
CA ASP A 46 -0.15 -10.09 8.33
C ASP A 46 1.36 -9.95 8.62
N GLY A 47 2.00 -8.91 8.09
CA GLY A 47 3.45 -8.80 8.08
C GLY A 47 4.10 -9.72 7.04
N GLY A 48 5.44 -9.76 7.05
CA GLY A 48 6.22 -10.60 6.16
C GLY A 48 7.41 -9.86 5.55
N SER A 49 8.03 -10.47 4.53
CA SER A 49 9.19 -9.90 3.86
C SER A 49 9.00 -9.88 2.34
N LEU A 50 9.28 -8.74 1.73
CA LEU A 50 9.28 -8.59 0.27
C LEU A 50 10.39 -7.60 -0.14
N ASN A 51 11.11 -7.92 -1.22
CA ASN A 51 12.18 -7.07 -1.76
C ASN A 51 13.23 -6.63 -0.71
N GLY A 52 13.57 -7.52 0.24
CA GLY A 52 14.55 -7.25 1.30
C GLY A 52 14.06 -6.33 2.43
N VAL A 53 12.77 -6.01 2.47
CA VAL A 53 12.15 -5.22 3.54
C VAL A 53 11.22 -6.13 4.33
N THR A 54 11.40 -6.16 5.66
CA THR A 54 10.51 -6.87 6.58
C THR A 54 9.51 -5.90 7.20
N VAL A 55 8.25 -6.31 7.23
CA VAL A 55 7.13 -5.61 7.83
C VAL A 55 6.63 -6.45 9.00
N SER A 56 6.56 -5.84 10.18
CA SER A 56 5.74 -6.38 11.26
C SER A 56 4.30 -5.94 11.02
N GLY A 57 3.37 -6.89 10.90
CA GLY A 57 1.96 -6.58 10.69
C GLY A 57 1.41 -5.69 11.81
N ILE A 58 0.59 -4.71 11.44
CA ILE A 58 -0.13 -3.81 12.36
C ILE A 58 -1.54 -4.37 12.68
N GLY A 59 -1.95 -5.44 12.00
CA GLY A 59 -3.22 -6.13 12.20
C GLY A 59 -4.38 -5.52 11.41
N ILE A 60 -5.41 -6.35 11.18
CA ILE A 60 -6.52 -6.03 10.27
C ILE A 60 -7.32 -4.79 10.66
N GLU A 61 -7.55 -4.56 11.96
CA GLU A 61 -8.35 -3.43 12.45
C GLU A 61 -7.68 -2.09 12.16
N LYS A 62 -6.37 -2.00 12.40
CA LYS A 62 -5.59 -0.78 12.13
C LYS A 62 -5.43 -0.56 10.63
N THR A 63 -5.17 -1.62 9.86
CA THR A 63 -5.06 -1.50 8.39
C THR A 63 -6.38 -1.07 7.76
N ALA A 64 -7.52 -1.62 8.19
CA ALA A 64 -8.83 -1.20 7.69
C ALA A 64 -9.11 0.28 8.01
N ALA A 65 -8.84 0.72 9.24
CA ALA A 65 -8.98 2.12 9.63
C ALA A 65 -8.01 3.05 8.87
N LEU A 66 -6.80 2.57 8.56
CA LEU A 66 -5.83 3.28 7.75
C LEU A 66 -6.34 3.49 6.32
N TYR A 67 -6.85 2.45 5.67
CA TYR A 67 -7.38 2.55 4.30
C TYR A 67 -8.64 3.42 4.22
N TRP A 68 -9.50 3.39 5.27
CA TRP A 68 -10.62 4.31 5.40
C TRP A 68 -10.18 5.78 5.45
N THR A 69 -9.15 6.10 6.24
CA THR A 69 -8.58 7.45 6.27
C THR A 69 -7.87 7.78 4.95
N THR A 70 -7.16 6.82 4.35
CA THR A 70 -6.41 7.03 3.09
C THR A 70 -7.36 7.40 1.94
N GLN A 71 -8.51 6.75 1.82
CA GLN A 71 -9.43 7.03 0.71
C GLN A 71 -10.04 8.44 0.76
N THR A 72 -10.10 9.10 1.93
CA THR A 72 -10.57 10.50 2.01
C THR A 72 -9.52 11.50 1.51
N MET A 73 -8.25 11.07 1.41
CA MET A 73 -7.12 11.91 1.01
C MET A 73 -6.79 11.80 -0.49
N LEU A 74 -7.41 10.86 -1.20
CA LEU A 74 -7.14 10.60 -2.62
C LEU A 74 -8.15 11.34 -3.51
N THR A 75 -7.64 11.86 -4.62
CA THR A 75 -8.46 12.48 -5.68
C THR A 75 -8.79 11.47 -6.78
N SER A 76 -9.74 11.80 -7.65
CA SER A 76 -10.16 10.92 -8.76
C SER A 76 -9.04 10.56 -9.76
N ASN A 77 -7.97 11.35 -9.81
CA ASN A 77 -6.80 11.13 -10.65
C ASN A 77 -5.58 10.62 -9.86
N ALA A 78 -5.77 10.16 -8.63
CA ALA A 78 -4.68 9.64 -7.80
C ALA A 78 -3.93 8.50 -8.48
N THR A 79 -2.62 8.48 -8.28
CA THR A 79 -1.72 7.43 -8.79
C THR A 79 -1.10 6.63 -7.64
N TYR A 80 -0.27 5.63 -7.96
CA TYR A 80 0.50 4.93 -6.92
C TYR A 80 1.43 5.84 -6.11
N SER A 81 1.91 6.97 -6.66
CA SER A 81 2.68 7.94 -5.84
C SER A 81 1.80 8.69 -4.86
N SER A 82 0.58 9.05 -5.28
CA SER A 82 -0.44 9.62 -4.41
C SER A 82 -0.80 8.64 -3.29
N LEU A 83 -1.03 7.36 -3.62
CA LEU A 83 -1.36 6.31 -2.65
C LEU A 83 -0.23 6.09 -1.64
N GLY A 84 1.02 5.95 -2.10
CA GLY A 84 2.17 5.74 -1.22
C GLY A 84 2.37 6.89 -0.23
N SER A 85 2.19 8.14 -0.68
CA SER A 85 2.21 9.30 0.21
C SER A 85 1.00 9.36 1.15
N ALA A 86 -0.21 9.06 0.63
CA ALA A 86 -1.44 9.12 1.40
C ALA A 86 -1.47 8.09 2.53
N LEU A 87 -1.00 6.85 2.32
CA LEU A 87 -0.89 5.83 3.37
C LEU A 87 -0.04 6.32 4.54
N ASN A 88 1.12 6.92 4.25
CA ASN A 88 2.00 7.46 5.28
C ASN A 88 1.37 8.66 6.02
N SER A 89 0.68 9.55 5.30
CA SER A 89 -0.03 10.69 5.88
C SER A 89 -1.23 10.27 6.72
N ALA A 90 -2.06 9.36 6.21
CA ALA A 90 -3.22 8.79 6.89
C ALA A 90 -2.82 8.09 8.19
N CYS A 91 -1.70 7.36 8.20
CA CYS A 91 -1.23 6.74 9.44
C CYS A 91 -0.90 7.81 10.50
N ARG A 92 -0.18 8.87 10.14
CA ARG A 92 0.11 9.98 11.07
C ARG A 92 -1.17 10.65 11.58
N THR A 93 -2.14 10.86 10.70
CA THR A 93 -3.46 11.39 11.10
C THR A 93 -4.18 10.46 12.07
N ASN A 94 -4.16 9.15 11.83
CA ASN A 94 -4.75 8.16 12.73
C ASN A 94 -4.06 8.15 14.11
N VAL A 95 -2.74 8.31 14.16
CA VAL A 95 -2.00 8.47 15.43
C VAL A 95 -2.45 9.73 16.17
N GLN A 96 -2.51 10.87 15.48
CA GLN A 96 -2.91 12.15 16.09
C GLN A 96 -4.34 12.12 16.64
N ASN A 97 -5.24 11.42 15.94
CA ASN A 97 -6.66 11.35 16.27
C ASN A 97 -7.01 10.13 17.14
N GLY A 98 -6.04 9.30 17.55
CA GLY A 98 -6.28 8.11 18.37
C GLY A 98 -7.15 7.03 17.69
N VAL A 99 -7.09 6.92 16.36
CA VAL A 99 -7.93 5.99 15.58
C VAL A 99 -7.41 4.56 15.72
N ALA A 100 -8.29 3.63 16.12
CA ALA A 100 -8.01 2.18 16.21
C ALA A 100 -6.76 1.81 17.05
N GLY A 101 -6.34 2.69 17.98
CA GLY A 101 -5.09 2.49 18.73
C GLY A 101 -3.83 2.52 17.85
N THR A 102 -3.87 3.22 16.71
CA THR A 102 -2.71 3.39 15.82
C THR A 102 -1.61 4.17 16.53
N THR A 103 -0.37 3.70 16.41
CA THR A 103 0.82 4.27 17.05
C THR A 103 1.86 4.72 16.02
N ALA A 104 2.84 5.51 16.44
CA ALA A 104 3.96 5.89 15.57
C ALA A 104 4.79 4.68 15.09
N ALA A 105 4.86 3.61 15.89
CA ALA A 105 5.51 2.36 15.50
C ALA A 105 4.75 1.68 14.34
N ASP A 106 3.42 1.71 14.36
CA ASP A 106 2.59 1.20 13.24
C ASP A 106 2.90 1.97 11.95
N CYS A 107 3.10 3.30 12.01
CA CYS A 107 3.44 4.09 10.83
C CYS A 107 4.82 3.77 10.25
N THR A 108 5.75 3.29 11.06
CA THR A 108 7.02 2.75 10.54
C THR A 108 6.77 1.49 9.71
N GLN A 109 5.84 0.63 10.13
CA GLN A 109 5.49 -0.59 9.38
C GLN A 109 4.69 -0.29 8.12
N VAL A 110 3.80 0.71 8.14
CA VAL A 110 3.12 1.22 6.93
C VAL A 110 4.14 1.71 5.90
N ALA A 111 5.13 2.52 6.33
CA ALA A 111 6.20 2.98 5.45
C ALA A 111 7.04 1.81 4.91
N ASN A 112 7.32 0.80 5.73
CA ASN A 112 8.02 -0.41 5.31
C ASN A 112 7.21 -1.19 4.26
N ALA A 113 5.89 -1.35 4.42
CA ALA A 113 5.05 -2.04 3.43
C ALA A 113 5.03 -1.30 2.08
N VAL A 114 4.89 0.04 2.09
CA VAL A 114 5.01 0.89 0.88
C VAL A 114 6.36 0.68 0.20
N LYS A 115 7.45 0.68 0.97
CA LYS A 115 8.81 0.43 0.48
C LYS A 115 8.98 -1.00 -0.05
N ALA A 116 8.42 -2.00 0.62
CA ALA A 116 8.52 -3.41 0.29
C ALA A 116 7.92 -3.71 -1.09
N VAL A 117 6.80 -3.08 -1.44
CA VAL A 117 6.20 -3.19 -2.78
C VAL A 117 6.78 -2.19 -3.80
N LYS A 118 7.81 -1.42 -3.41
CA LYS A 118 8.44 -0.35 -4.21
C LYS A 118 7.45 0.70 -4.73
N MET A 119 6.36 0.94 -4.00
CA MET A 119 5.38 1.95 -4.36
C MET A 119 6.02 3.35 -4.20
N PRO A 120 5.97 4.22 -5.23
CA PRO A 120 6.57 5.53 -5.15
C PRO A 120 5.84 6.40 -4.12
N VAL A 121 6.49 7.47 -3.68
CA VAL A 121 5.90 8.54 -2.88
C VAL A 121 6.12 9.87 -3.60
N LEU A 122 5.26 10.85 -3.36
CA LEU A 122 5.44 12.21 -3.85
C LEU A 122 6.73 12.79 -3.27
N ASN A 123 7.57 13.38 -4.13
CA ASN A 123 8.70 14.19 -3.69
C ASN A 123 8.13 15.46 -3.05
N VAL A 124 8.22 15.58 -1.72
CA VAL A 124 8.12 16.89 -1.07
C VAL A 124 9.42 17.62 -1.37
N ALA A 125 9.35 18.69 -2.15
CA ALA A 125 10.47 19.63 -2.24
C ALA A 125 10.76 20.12 -0.81
N SER A 126 11.96 19.83 -0.33
CA SER A 126 12.52 20.29 0.94
C SER A 126 12.68 21.80 0.97
#